data_AF-A0A329RKT7-F1
#
_entry.id   AF-A0A329RKT7-F1
#
_cell.length_a   1.000
_cell.length_b   1.000
_cell.length_c   1.000
_cell.angle_alpha   90.00
_cell.angle_beta   90.00
_cell.angle_gamma   90.00
#
_symmetry.space_group_name_H-M   'P 1'
#
loop_
_entity.id
_entity.type
_entity.pdbx_description
1 polymer ?
#
loop_
_entity_poly.entity_id
_entity_poly.type
_entity_poly.pdbx_seq_one_letter_code
_entity_poly.pdbx_strand_id
1 'polypeptide(L)'
;MFALSRLVRAVRPASSLPAARCVSYVAPPRVSADKSYRFGLKLDDVKPEDEDEEKTLAQLKAVLSLRNASQHELNKAQVATAIETFQRFPGDTGSSEVQIAVLTQKILRSTTHAQGHKKDHHSRRGLIAMVEKRRKLLKYLRRKDLHKYRDVVAALGLRFT
;
A
#
# COMPACT_ATOMS: atom_id res chain seq x y z
N MET A 1 -28.59 -11.42 63.72
CA MET A 1 -27.39 -12.29 63.78
C MET A 1 -27.04 -12.77 62.37
N PHE A 2 -26.62 -11.86 61.48
CA PHE A 2 -26.29 -12.15 60.09
C PHE A 2 -24.77 -12.19 59.92
N ALA A 3 -24.19 -13.39 59.82
CA ALA A 3 -22.78 -13.56 59.50
C ALA A 3 -22.59 -13.50 57.98
N LEU A 4 -21.98 -12.41 57.52
CA LEU A 4 -21.59 -12.18 56.13
C LEU A 4 -20.51 -13.19 55.72
N SER A 5 -20.88 -14.16 54.87
CA SER A 5 -19.95 -15.04 54.17
C SER A 5 -19.11 -14.22 53.18
N ARG A 6 -17.83 -14.04 53.49
CA ARG A 6 -16.83 -13.43 52.61
C ARG A 6 -16.57 -14.38 51.43
N LEU A 7 -17.27 -14.15 50.32
CA LEU A 7 -17.00 -14.82 49.04
C LEU A 7 -15.63 -14.34 48.52
N VAL A 8 -14.61 -15.19 48.67
CA VAL A 8 -13.30 -15.00 48.02
C VAL A 8 -13.53 -15.11 46.51
N ARG A 9 -13.45 -13.98 45.81
CA ARG A 9 -13.52 -13.93 44.35
C ARG A 9 -12.24 -14.54 43.78
N ALA A 10 -12.32 -15.80 43.37
CA ALA A 10 -11.24 -16.45 42.63
C ALA A 10 -10.89 -15.63 41.38
N VAL A 11 -9.65 -15.13 41.32
CA VAL A 11 -9.09 -14.53 40.11
C VAL A 11 -8.94 -15.65 39.10
N ARG A 12 -9.79 -15.66 38.07
CA ARG A 12 -9.65 -16.59 36.95
C ARG A 12 -8.26 -16.36 36.33
N PRO A 13 -7.42 -17.40 36.19
CA PRO A 13 -6.16 -17.24 35.48
C PRO A 13 -6.47 -16.81 34.05
N ALA A 14 -5.69 -15.85 33.55
CA ALA A 14 -5.84 -15.30 32.22
C ALA A 14 -5.88 -16.44 31.20
N SER A 15 -7.09 -16.73 30.69
CA SER A 15 -7.26 -17.52 29.49
C SER A 15 -6.48 -16.82 28.40
N SER A 16 -5.43 -17.45 27.89
CA SER A 16 -4.70 -17.01 26.71
C SER A 16 -5.73 -16.70 25.63
N LEU A 17 -5.88 -15.41 25.31
CA LEU A 17 -6.67 -14.99 24.16
C LEU A 17 -6.19 -15.83 22.97
N PRO A 18 -7.09 -16.47 22.20
CA PRO A 18 -6.67 -17.18 21.02
C PRO A 18 -5.92 -16.17 20.15
N ALA A 19 -4.66 -16.46 19.84
CA ALA A 19 -3.82 -15.64 18.97
C ALA A 19 -4.70 -15.24 17.79
N ALA A 20 -5.03 -13.94 17.72
CA ALA A 20 -5.81 -13.39 16.62
C ALA A 20 -5.15 -13.95 15.36
N ARG A 21 -5.89 -14.68 14.52
CA ARG A 21 -5.38 -15.21 13.25
C ARG A 21 -4.63 -14.07 12.59
N CYS A 22 -3.30 -14.13 12.67
CA CYS A 22 -2.43 -13.11 12.14
C CYS A 22 -2.59 -13.23 10.64
N VAL A 23 -3.55 -12.50 10.08
CA VAL A 23 -3.55 -12.19 8.67
C VAL A 23 -2.26 -11.40 8.49
N SER A 24 -1.21 -12.10 8.09
CA SER A 24 0.12 -11.53 7.97
C SER A 24 0.02 -10.39 6.98
N TYR A 25 0.06 -9.17 7.51
CA TYR A 25 0.08 -7.96 6.71
C TYR A 25 1.38 -7.98 5.90
N VAL A 26 1.28 -8.35 4.63
CA VAL A 26 2.39 -8.15 3.69
C VAL A 26 2.19 -6.75 3.16
N ALA A 27 2.81 -5.78 3.84
CA ALA A 27 2.86 -4.42 3.36
C ALA A 27 3.29 -4.44 1.88
N PRO A 28 2.55 -3.80 0.96
CA PRO A 28 2.99 -3.74 -0.43
C PRO A 28 4.40 -3.14 -0.42
N PRO A 29 5.34 -3.75 -1.14
CA PRO A 29 6.73 -3.34 -1.09
C PRO A 29 6.80 -1.84 -1.36
N ARG A 30 7.40 -1.08 -0.43
CA ARG A 30 7.86 0.27 -0.78
C ARG A 30 8.78 0.06 -1.97
N VAL A 31 8.56 0.82 -3.05
CA VAL A 31 9.35 0.75 -4.29
C VAL A 31 10.81 0.47 -3.92
N SER A 32 11.25 -0.78 -4.13
CA SER A 32 12.63 -1.16 -3.84
C SER A 32 13.48 -0.34 -4.78
N ALA A 33 14.40 0.45 -4.24
CA ALA A 33 15.24 1.37 -4.99
C ALA A 33 16.05 0.69 -6.12
N ASP A 34 16.10 -0.64 -6.10
CA ASP A 34 17.09 -1.45 -6.80
C ASP A 34 16.67 -1.89 -8.21
N LYS A 35 15.44 -1.61 -8.68
CA LYS A 35 14.90 -2.17 -9.95
C LYS A 35 14.23 -1.19 -10.90
N SER A 36 14.14 0.10 -10.55
CA SER A 36 13.43 1.08 -11.38
C SER A 36 14.20 2.38 -11.50
N TYR A 37 14.45 2.80 -12.73
CA TYR A 37 15.03 4.11 -13.04
C TYR A 37 13.92 5.12 -13.33
N ARG A 38 14.32 6.39 -13.40
CA ARG A 38 13.46 7.49 -13.84
C ARG A 38 12.82 7.14 -15.20
N PHE A 39 11.61 7.66 -15.41
CA PHE A 39 10.79 7.38 -16.61
C PHE A 39 10.27 5.94 -16.77
N GLY A 40 10.52 5.04 -15.82
CA GLY A 40 10.06 3.64 -15.91
C GLY A 40 10.92 2.79 -16.82
N LEU A 41 12.19 3.19 -17.02
CA LEU A 41 13.17 2.41 -17.75
C LEU A 41 13.67 1.24 -16.89
N LYS A 42 13.88 0.09 -17.54
CA LYS A 42 14.58 -1.07 -17.00
C LYS A 42 15.91 -1.15 -17.73
N LEU A 43 17.02 -0.81 -17.06
CA LEU A 43 18.36 -0.81 -17.67
C LEU A 43 19.07 -2.17 -17.52
N ASP A 44 18.40 -3.18 -16.98
CA ASP A 44 19.03 -4.46 -16.62
C ASP A 44 19.35 -5.34 -17.84
N ASP A 45 18.80 -5.01 -19.01
CA ASP A 45 18.95 -5.80 -20.25
C ASP A 45 20.19 -5.38 -21.07
N VAL A 46 20.87 -4.28 -20.72
CA VAL A 46 22.05 -3.79 -21.46
C VAL A 46 23.32 -4.39 -20.85
N LYS A 47 23.97 -5.29 -21.60
CA LYS A 47 25.29 -5.83 -21.28
C LYS A 47 26.36 -4.92 -21.90
N PRO A 48 27.25 -4.30 -21.12
CA PRO A 48 28.40 -3.59 -21.69
C PRO A 48 29.40 -4.59 -22.27
N GLU A 49 29.98 -4.28 -23.42
CA GLU A 49 31.08 -5.06 -24.01
C GLU A 49 32.44 -4.40 -23.76
N ASP A 50 32.48 -3.07 -23.59
CA ASP A 50 33.70 -2.28 -23.39
C ASP A 50 33.75 -1.54 -22.03
N GLU A 51 34.97 -1.20 -21.57
CA GLU A 51 35.18 -0.45 -20.31
C GLU A 51 34.59 0.97 -20.33
N ASP A 52 34.57 1.63 -21.50
CA ASP A 52 34.02 2.97 -21.64
C ASP A 52 32.48 2.97 -21.67
N GLU A 53 31.88 1.91 -22.21
CA GLU A 53 30.43 1.67 -22.12
C GLU A 53 29.99 1.43 -20.68
N GLU A 54 30.81 0.74 -19.89
CA GLU A 54 30.53 0.54 -18.47
C GLU A 54 30.52 1.87 -17.69
N LYS A 55 31.51 2.75 -17.96
CA LYS A 55 31.57 4.09 -17.34
C LYS A 55 30.37 4.96 -17.73
N THR A 56 30.00 4.96 -19.01
CA THR A 56 28.83 5.74 -19.49
C THR A 56 27.53 5.18 -18.92
N LEU A 57 27.36 3.86 -18.86
CA LEU A 57 26.22 3.24 -18.19
C LEU A 57 26.17 3.55 -16.71
N ALA A 58 27.30 3.57 -16.00
CA ALA A 58 27.36 3.95 -14.60
C ALA A 58 26.93 5.41 -14.39
N GLN A 59 27.40 6.32 -15.24
CA GLN A 59 26.97 7.73 -15.24
C GLN A 59 25.46 7.85 -15.52
N LEU A 60 24.94 7.14 -16.53
CA LEU A 60 23.51 7.15 -16.86
C LEU A 60 22.66 6.58 -15.72
N LYS A 61 23.07 5.46 -15.10
CA LYS A 61 22.41 4.87 -13.93
C LYS A 61 22.37 5.86 -12.76
N ALA A 62 23.43 6.62 -12.54
CA ALA A 62 23.48 7.65 -11.50
C ALA A 62 22.52 8.81 -11.80
N VAL A 63 22.54 9.35 -13.02
CA VAL A 63 21.65 10.44 -13.45
C VAL A 63 20.18 10.03 -13.40
N LEU A 64 19.87 8.84 -13.91
CA LEU A 64 18.51 8.29 -13.97
C LEU A 64 18.07 7.60 -12.67
N SER A 65 18.88 7.66 -11.60
CA SER A 65 18.52 7.10 -10.31
C SER A 65 17.31 7.81 -9.69
N LEU A 66 16.52 7.08 -8.90
CA LEU A 66 15.35 7.66 -8.21
C LEU A 66 15.72 8.78 -7.21
N ARG A 67 16.99 8.88 -6.80
CA ARG A 67 17.48 9.97 -5.94
C ARG A 67 17.28 11.34 -6.62
N ASN A 68 17.38 11.37 -7.95
CA ASN A 68 17.20 12.58 -8.77
C ASN A 68 15.77 12.68 -9.35
N ALA A 69 14.84 11.84 -8.89
CA ALA A 69 13.48 11.83 -9.39
C ALA A 69 12.62 12.92 -8.77
N SER A 70 11.71 13.47 -9.57
CA SER A 70 10.68 14.38 -9.07
C SER A 70 9.68 13.63 -8.19
N GLN A 71 8.99 14.35 -7.29
CA GLN A 71 7.95 13.77 -6.45
C GLN A 71 6.84 13.09 -7.29
N HIS A 72 6.54 13.64 -8.48
CA HIS A 72 5.57 13.06 -9.40
C HIS A 72 6.01 11.71 -9.96
N GLU A 73 7.30 11.54 -10.28
CA GLU A 73 7.86 10.28 -10.76
C GLU A 73 7.86 9.20 -9.67
N LEU A 74 8.25 9.55 -8.44
CA LEU A 74 8.15 8.64 -7.29
C LEU A 74 6.71 8.18 -7.09
N ASN A 75 5.77 9.11 -7.21
CA ASN A 75 4.34 8.84 -7.12
C ASN A 75 3.85 7.89 -8.22
N LYS A 76 4.35 8.02 -9.44
CA LYS A 76 4.02 7.14 -10.58
C LYS A 76 4.59 5.74 -10.36
N ALA A 77 5.84 5.63 -9.92
CA ALA A 77 6.49 4.34 -9.61
C ALA A 77 5.76 3.56 -8.51
N GLN A 78 5.32 4.23 -7.44
CA GLN A 78 4.51 3.60 -6.38
C GLN A 78 3.15 3.10 -6.88
N VAL A 79 2.56 3.78 -7.86
CA VAL A 79 1.29 3.35 -8.45
C VAL A 79 1.53 2.18 -9.40
N ALA A 80 2.59 2.19 -10.20
CA ALA A 80 2.94 1.11 -11.12
C ALA A 80 3.18 -0.21 -10.38
N THR A 81 4.00 -0.20 -9.32
CA THR A 81 4.24 -1.37 -8.46
C THR A 81 2.96 -1.91 -7.82
N ALA A 82 2.05 -1.02 -7.39
CA ALA A 82 0.74 -1.43 -6.88
C ALA A 82 -0.14 -2.06 -7.97
N ILE A 83 -0.08 -1.61 -9.22
CA ILE A 83 -0.81 -2.23 -10.33
C ILE A 83 -0.24 -3.62 -10.61
N GLU A 84 1.08 -3.75 -10.74
CA GLU A 84 1.76 -5.02 -11.01
C GLU A 84 1.46 -6.10 -9.96
N THR A 85 1.26 -5.70 -8.70
CA THR A 85 0.96 -6.63 -7.60
C THR A 85 -0.48 -7.17 -7.63
N PHE A 86 -1.45 -6.36 -8.08
CA PHE A 86 -2.88 -6.69 -7.99
C PHE A 86 -3.57 -6.89 -9.35
N GLN A 87 -2.85 -6.76 -10.47
CA GLN A 87 -3.36 -7.01 -11.82
C GLN A 87 -3.73 -8.48 -12.00
N ARG A 88 -4.82 -8.75 -12.72
CA ARG A 88 -5.24 -10.13 -13.06
C ARG A 88 -4.58 -10.65 -14.34
N PHE A 89 -4.32 -9.73 -15.26
CA PHE A 89 -3.69 -9.96 -16.55
C PHE A 89 -2.73 -8.78 -16.82
N PRO A 90 -1.72 -8.95 -17.70
CA PRO A 90 -0.79 -7.86 -17.99
C PRO A 90 -1.53 -6.65 -18.58
N GLY A 91 -1.36 -5.48 -17.96
CA GLY A 91 -2.00 -4.23 -18.39
C GLY A 91 -3.40 -3.97 -17.80
N ASP A 92 -3.83 -4.76 -16.82
CA ASP A 92 -5.09 -4.53 -16.13
C ASP A 92 -5.04 -3.27 -15.24
N THR A 93 -5.82 -2.26 -15.62
CA THR A 93 -6.00 -1.03 -14.84
C THR A 93 -7.41 -0.88 -14.28
N GLY A 94 -8.35 -1.71 -14.74
CA GLY A 94 -9.78 -1.57 -14.52
C GLY A 94 -10.32 -2.42 -13.38
N SER A 95 -9.62 -3.49 -13.00
CA SER A 95 -10.06 -4.38 -11.92
C SER A 95 -10.25 -3.65 -10.59
N SER A 96 -11.23 -4.13 -9.81
CA SER A 96 -11.58 -3.52 -8.53
C SER A 96 -10.41 -3.56 -7.54
N GLU A 97 -9.64 -4.65 -7.53
CA GLU A 97 -8.44 -4.84 -6.70
C GLU A 97 -7.38 -3.79 -7.03
N VAL A 98 -7.05 -3.64 -8.31
CA VAL A 98 -6.10 -2.63 -8.81
C VAL A 98 -6.55 -1.22 -8.43
N GLN A 99 -7.82 -0.88 -8.68
CA GLN A 99 -8.35 0.44 -8.33
C GLN A 99 -8.27 0.73 -6.82
N ILE A 100 -8.54 -0.27 -5.96
CA ILE A 100 -8.42 -0.14 -4.50
C ILE A 100 -6.96 0.10 -4.10
N ALA A 101 -6.01 -0.61 -4.70
CA ALA A 101 -4.58 -0.45 -4.43
C ALA A 101 -4.10 0.96 -4.84
N VAL A 102 -4.46 1.42 -6.04
CA VAL A 102 -4.10 2.77 -6.53
C VAL A 102 -4.71 3.87 -5.65
N LEU A 103 -5.99 3.74 -5.28
CA LEU A 103 -6.65 4.69 -4.37
C LEU A 103 -5.97 4.72 -3.01
N THR A 104 -5.54 3.57 -2.50
CA THR A 104 -4.85 3.49 -1.20
C THR A 104 -3.53 4.26 -1.24
N GLN A 105 -2.73 4.12 -2.30
CA GLN A 105 -1.51 4.92 -2.46
C GLN A 105 -1.80 6.42 -2.58
N LYS A 106 -2.85 6.81 -3.31
CA LYS A 106 -3.26 8.23 -3.40
C LYS A 106 -3.72 8.78 -2.05
N ILE A 107 -4.52 8.03 -1.30
CA ILE A 107 -5.00 8.41 0.03
C ILE A 107 -3.83 8.64 0.98
N LEU A 108 -2.86 7.72 1.04
CA LEU A 108 -1.68 7.86 1.90
C LEU A 108 -0.92 9.18 1.63
N ARG A 109 -0.72 9.52 0.35
CA ARG A 109 -0.06 10.77 -0.06
C ARG A 109 -0.88 12.01 0.25
N SER A 110 -2.19 11.97 0.00
CA SER A 110 -3.06 13.09 0.33
C SER A 110 -3.23 13.27 1.84
N THR A 111 -3.15 12.21 2.63
CA THR A 111 -3.17 12.31 4.10
C THR A 111 -1.92 12.99 4.65
N THR A 112 -0.73 12.69 4.14
CA THR A 112 0.50 13.37 4.58
C THR A 112 0.47 14.85 4.21
N HIS A 113 0.01 15.18 2.99
CA HIS A 113 -0.17 16.57 2.58
C HIS A 113 -1.19 17.32 3.46
N ALA A 114 -2.35 16.71 3.74
CA ALA A 114 -3.40 17.33 4.56
C ALA A 114 -3.00 17.51 6.04
N GLN A 115 -2.06 16.71 6.56
CA GLN A 115 -1.49 16.88 7.89
C GLN A 115 -0.61 18.13 7.97
N GLY A 116 0.21 18.38 6.94
CA GLY A 116 1.02 19.59 6.83
C GLY A 116 0.20 20.86 6.56
N HIS A 117 -0.82 20.77 5.69
CA HIS A 117 -1.62 21.91 5.26
C HIS A 117 -3.05 21.87 5.82
N LYS A 118 -3.19 22.23 7.10
CA LYS A 118 -4.48 22.12 7.82
C LYS A 118 -5.61 22.98 7.23
N LYS A 119 -5.26 24.12 6.61
CA LYS A 119 -6.18 25.10 6.03
C LYS A 119 -6.62 24.79 4.59
N ASP A 120 -6.06 23.75 3.96
CA ASP A 120 -6.51 23.35 2.61
C ASP A 120 -7.76 22.46 2.70
N HIS A 121 -8.92 23.11 2.58
CA HIS A 121 -10.22 22.44 2.60
C HIS A 121 -10.56 21.74 1.28
N HIS A 122 -10.02 22.21 0.15
CA HIS A 122 -10.28 21.64 -1.17
C HIS A 122 -9.63 20.26 -1.30
N SER A 123 -8.35 20.15 -0.93
CA SER A 123 -7.64 18.87 -0.91
C SER A 123 -8.23 17.90 0.10
N ARG A 124 -8.70 18.39 1.27
CA ARG A 124 -9.39 17.55 2.26
C ARG A 124 -10.71 17.00 1.73
N ARG A 125 -11.50 17.79 0.98
CA ARG A 125 -12.73 17.31 0.32
C ARG A 125 -12.41 16.22 -0.70
N GLY A 126 -11.37 16.41 -1.52
CA GLY A 126 -10.89 15.41 -2.47
C GLY A 126 -10.45 14.11 -1.79
N LEU A 127 -9.75 14.22 -0.65
CA LEU A 127 -9.36 13.07 0.17
C LEU A 127 -10.58 12.27 0.67
N ILE A 128 -11.60 12.94 1.20
CA ILE A 128 -12.84 12.29 1.66
C ILE A 128 -13.51 11.54 0.50
N ALA A 129 -13.64 12.18 -0.67
CA ALA A 129 -14.22 11.54 -1.85
C ALA A 129 -13.44 10.29 -2.30
N MET A 130 -12.10 10.30 -2.22
CA MET A 130 -11.27 9.13 -2.53
C MET A 130 -11.49 7.99 -1.54
N VAL A 131 -11.58 8.30 -0.23
CA VAL A 131 -11.87 7.30 0.82
C VAL A 131 -13.23 6.66 0.59
N GLU A 132 -14.26 7.46 0.28
CA GLU A 132 -15.59 6.96 -0.05
C GLU A 132 -15.60 6.08 -1.30
N LYS A 133 -14.91 6.49 -2.37
CA LYS A 133 -14.79 5.68 -3.60
C LYS A 133 -14.15 4.32 -3.30
N ARG A 134 -13.09 4.29 -2.49
CA ARG A 134 -12.45 3.04 -2.04
C ARG A 134 -13.41 2.17 -1.24
N ARG A 135 -14.20 2.76 -0.32
CA ARG A 135 -15.21 2.02 0.46
C ARG A 135 -16.29 1.40 -0.43
N LYS A 136 -16.77 2.13 -1.45
CA LYS A 136 -17.74 1.62 -2.43
C LYS A 136 -17.18 0.43 -3.22
N LEU A 137 -15.92 0.50 -3.66
CA LEU A 137 -15.25 -0.59 -4.37
C LEU A 137 -15.06 -1.83 -3.47
N LEU A 138 -14.66 -1.66 -2.21
CA LEU A 138 -14.57 -2.77 -1.25
C LEU A 138 -15.93 -3.42 -1.00
N LYS A 139 -17.01 -2.64 -0.88
CA LYS A 139 -18.37 -3.17 -0.77
C LYS A 139 -18.80 -3.93 -2.02
N TYR A 140 -18.39 -3.48 -3.21
CA TYR A 140 -18.64 -4.21 -4.45
C TYR A 140 -17.88 -5.53 -4.49
N LEU A 141 -16.57 -5.52 -4.22
CA LEU A 141 -15.73 -6.71 -4.23
C LEU A 141 -16.25 -7.77 -3.26
N ARG A 142 -16.66 -7.37 -2.06
CA ARG A 142 -17.26 -8.28 -1.06
C ARG A 142 -18.54 -8.96 -1.55
N ARG A 143 -19.38 -8.25 -2.32
CA ARG A 143 -20.62 -8.83 -2.87
C ARG A 143 -20.35 -9.80 -4.02
N LYS A 144 -19.27 -9.57 -4.78
CA LYS A 144 -18.91 -10.37 -5.95
C LYS A 144 -18.08 -11.59 -5.57
N ASP A 145 -16.93 -11.37 -4.92
CA ASP A 145 -15.93 -12.38 -4.61
C ASP A 145 -15.38 -12.16 -3.19
N LEU A 146 -15.84 -12.98 -2.23
CA LEU A 146 -15.43 -12.83 -0.83
C LEU A 146 -13.95 -13.17 -0.58
N HIS A 147 -13.41 -14.16 -1.31
CA HIS A 147 -11.99 -14.56 -1.18
C HIS A 147 -11.06 -13.42 -1.55
N LYS A 148 -11.21 -12.86 -2.76
CA LYS A 148 -10.40 -11.72 -3.24
C LYS A 148 -10.51 -10.51 -2.33
N TYR A 149 -11.71 -10.25 -1.80
CA TYR A 149 -11.90 -9.19 -0.81
C TYR A 149 -11.02 -9.39 0.42
N ARG A 150 -10.95 -10.61 0.97
CA ARG A 150 -10.10 -10.91 2.14
C ARG A 150 -8.62 -10.75 1.81
N ASP A 151 -8.19 -11.20 0.64
CA ASP A 151 -6.78 -11.12 0.20
C ASP A 151 -6.33 -9.67 0.02
N VAL A 152 -7.15 -8.84 -0.63
CA VAL A 152 -6.86 -7.41 -0.82
C VAL A 152 -6.83 -6.67 0.51
N VAL A 153 -7.76 -6.96 1.41
CA VAL A 153 -7.82 -6.34 2.74
C VAL A 153 -6.61 -6.73 3.58
N ALA A 154 -6.21 -8.01 3.52
CA ALA A 154 -5.01 -8.55 4.16
C ALA A 154 -3.74 -7.86 3.67
N ALA A 155 -3.56 -7.79 2.35
CA ALA A 155 -2.37 -7.20 1.73
C ALA A 155 -2.26 -5.69 2.01
N LEU A 156 -3.38 -4.97 1.97
CA LEU A 156 -3.38 -3.52 2.19
C LEU A 156 -3.49 -3.11 3.66
N GLY A 157 -3.72 -4.06 4.59
CA GLY A 157 -3.85 -3.77 6.02
C GLY A 157 -5.04 -2.88 6.36
N LEU A 158 -6.11 -2.95 5.55
CA LEU A 158 -7.28 -2.10 5.72
C LEU A 158 -8.21 -2.66 6.79
N ARG A 159 -8.71 -1.81 7.68
CA ARG A 159 -9.76 -2.21 8.63
C ARG A 159 -11.13 -2.10 7.97
N PHE A 160 -11.98 -3.09 8.20
CA PHE A 160 -13.37 -3.10 7.73
C PHE A 160 -14.23 -2.12 8.55
N THR A 161 -14.94 -1.22 7.85
CA THR A 161 -15.99 -0.31 8.40
C THR A 161 -17.12 -0.05 7.42
#